data_AF-A0A7S4Q1S1-F1
#
_entry.id   AF-A0A7S4Q1S1-F1
#
_cell.length_a   1.000
_cell.length_b   1.000
_cell.length_c   1.000
_cell.angle_alpha   90.00
_cell.angle_beta   90.00
_cell.angle_gamma   90.00
#
_symmetry.space_group_name_H-M   'P 1'
#
loop_
_entity.id
_entity.type
_entity.pdbx_description
1 polymer ?
#
loop_
_entity_poly.entity_id
_entity_poly.type
_entity_poly.pdbx_seq_one_letter_code
_entity_poly.pdbx_strand_id
1 'polypeptide(L)'
;FNRLAKLRSTFNSNVQASPTLAGLVGLVRASLESGTLSARHCSSMFWATSLLLRQVPELSSLFPLYVEMLKFVAGDMNEIDLANVVYSCAIAGIKEGLLRELLPVLVERIVDRADGMNAQHIANIVWASAKLK
;
A
#
# COMPACT_ATOMS: atom_id res chain seq x y z
N PHE A 1 11.90 -5.59 -5.59
CA PHE A 1 11.27 -4.96 -4.40
C PHE A 1 10.80 -5.95 -3.31
N ASN A 2 10.44 -7.21 -3.60
CA ASN A 2 9.99 -8.20 -2.59
C ASN A 2 11.02 -8.68 -1.52
N ARG A 3 12.29 -8.27 -1.60
CA ARG A 3 13.33 -8.73 -0.64
C ARG A 3 13.45 -7.86 0.61
N LEU A 4 13.10 -6.57 0.54
CA LEU A 4 13.21 -5.66 1.68
C LEU A 4 12.17 -5.95 2.77
N ALA A 5 10.95 -6.30 2.39
CA ALA A 5 9.91 -6.73 3.33
C ALA A 5 10.34 -7.95 4.18
N LYS A 6 11.16 -8.85 3.63
CA LYS A 6 11.70 -10.02 4.34
C LYS A 6 12.82 -9.67 5.32
N LEU A 7 13.46 -8.51 5.14
CA LEU A 7 14.52 -8.00 6.01
C LEU A 7 13.97 -7.06 7.09
N ARG A 8 12.65 -7.06 7.33
CA ARG A 8 12.00 -6.23 8.35
C ARG A 8 12.65 -6.37 9.74
N SER A 9 13.12 -7.57 10.09
CA SER A 9 13.79 -7.85 11.36
C SER A 9 15.17 -7.20 11.51
N THR A 10 15.79 -6.74 10.42
CA THR A 10 17.12 -6.13 10.45
C THR A 10 17.08 -4.59 10.58
N PHE A 11 15.89 -3.99 10.63
CA PHE A 11 15.69 -2.55 10.85
C PHE A 11 15.81 -2.19 12.34
N ASN A 12 17.04 -2.24 12.86
CA ASN A 12 17.37 -1.74 14.20
C ASN A 12 17.49 -0.21 14.23
N SER A 13 17.69 0.36 15.43
CA SER A 13 17.73 1.81 15.67
C SER A 13 18.74 2.55 14.78
N ASN A 14 19.87 1.91 14.44
CA ASN A 14 20.91 2.51 13.60
C ASN A 14 20.47 2.62 12.13
N VAL A 15 19.71 1.63 11.62
CA VAL A 15 19.14 1.67 10.27
C VAL A 15 18.02 2.71 10.19
N GLN A 16 17.24 2.85 11.26
CA GLN A 16 16.16 3.83 11.35
C GLN A 16 16.69 5.29 11.31
N ALA A 17 17.81 5.55 11.97
CA ALA A 17 18.48 6.86 11.95
C ALA A 17 19.32 7.11 10.69
N SER A 18 19.36 6.17 9.74
CA SER A 18 20.24 6.27 8.58
C SER A 18 19.76 7.33 7.57
N PRO A 19 20.65 8.20 7.06
CA PRO A 19 20.34 9.10 5.96
C PRO A 19 19.84 8.38 4.71
N THR A 20 20.25 7.12 4.49
CA THR A 20 19.78 6.30 3.36
C THR A 20 18.29 6.01 3.46
N LEU A 21 17.78 5.80 4.66
CA LEU A 21 16.36 5.55 4.87
C LEU A 21 15.53 6.81 4.66
N ALA A 22 16.01 7.96 5.15
CA ALA A 22 15.40 9.25 4.85
C ALA A 22 15.38 9.54 3.34
N GLY A 23 16.47 9.22 2.64
CA GLY A 23 16.55 9.27 1.18
C GLY A 23 15.53 8.37 0.48
N LEU A 24 15.29 7.16 0.99
CA LEU A 24 14.27 6.26 0.46
C LEU A 24 12.85 6.86 0.61
N VAL A 25 12.52 7.45 1.75
CA VAL A 25 11.23 8.14 1.95
C VAL A 25 11.07 9.27 0.94
N GLY A 26 12.13 10.06 0.72
CA GLY A 26 12.16 11.11 -0.31
C GLY A 26 11.93 10.58 -1.73
N LEU A 27 12.56 9.46 -2.09
CA LEU A 27 12.37 8.82 -3.39
C LEU A 27 10.95 8.30 -3.59
N VAL A 28 10.35 7.70 -2.56
CA VAL A 28 8.94 7.25 -2.61
C VAL A 28 8.02 8.47 -2.83
N ARG A 29 8.24 9.56 -2.08
CA ARG A 29 7.48 10.80 -2.24
C ARG A 29 7.58 11.34 -3.66
N ALA A 30 8.80 11.52 -4.17
CA ALA A 30 9.02 12.06 -5.52
C ALA A 30 8.39 11.17 -6.61
N SER A 31 8.39 9.84 -6.41
CA SER A 31 7.75 8.90 -7.34
C SER A 31 6.23 8.99 -7.32
N LEU A 32 5.62 9.29 -6.17
CA LEU A 32 4.18 9.52 -6.07
C LEU A 32 3.79 10.86 -6.69
N GLU A 33 4.57 11.90 -6.42
CA GLU A 33 4.35 13.25 -6.95
C GLU A 33 4.57 13.36 -8.46
N SER A 34 5.38 12.49 -9.06
CA SER A 34 5.55 12.47 -10.52
C SER A 34 4.29 12.02 -11.26
N GLY A 35 3.38 11.29 -10.61
CA GLY A 35 2.15 10.77 -11.23
C GLY A 35 2.38 9.70 -12.31
N THR A 36 3.60 9.17 -12.45
CA THR A 36 3.98 8.24 -13.53
C THR A 36 4.06 6.77 -13.11
N LEU A 37 3.73 6.46 -11.85
CA LEU A 37 3.73 5.08 -11.37
C LEU A 37 2.63 4.26 -12.04
N SER A 38 2.98 3.08 -12.55
CA SER A 38 1.99 2.10 -12.96
C SER A 38 1.21 1.55 -11.76
N ALA A 39 0.01 1.02 -12.01
CA ALA A 39 -0.82 0.37 -10.99
C ALA A 39 -0.05 -0.65 -10.14
N ARG A 40 0.68 -1.55 -10.80
CA ARG A 40 1.52 -2.56 -10.15
C ARG A 40 2.62 -1.98 -9.28
N HIS A 41 3.29 -0.91 -9.73
CA HIS A 41 4.34 -0.28 -8.93
C HIS A 41 3.76 0.45 -7.73
N CYS A 42 2.65 1.17 -7.92
CA CYS A 42 1.95 1.87 -6.84
C CYS A 42 1.44 0.89 -5.76
N SER A 43 0.74 -0.18 -6.16
CA SER A 43 0.23 -1.22 -5.25
C SER A 43 1.35 -1.88 -4.45
N SER A 44 2.45 -2.26 -5.13
CA SER A 44 3.59 -2.93 -4.52
C SER A 44 4.35 -2.02 -3.56
N MET A 45 4.51 -0.74 -3.91
CA MET A 45 5.14 0.25 -3.05
C MET A 45 4.30 0.52 -1.82
N PHE A 46 2.99 0.71 -1.98
CA PHE A 46 2.06 0.90 -0.87
C PHE A 46 2.08 -0.28 0.11
N TRP A 47 2.07 -1.51 -0.42
CA TRP A 47 2.23 -2.71 0.40
C TRP A 47 3.56 -2.74 1.15
N ALA A 48 4.68 -2.51 0.47
CA ALA A 48 5.98 -2.47 1.12
C ALA A 48 6.07 -1.37 2.20
N THR A 49 5.53 -0.18 1.92
CA THR A 49 5.41 0.92 2.87
C THR A 49 4.60 0.50 4.10
N SER A 50 3.44 -0.14 3.91
CA SER A 50 2.58 -0.59 5.01
C SER A 50 3.29 -1.59 5.95
N LEU A 51 4.10 -2.49 5.39
CA LEU A 51 4.88 -3.44 6.18
C LEU A 51 5.99 -2.78 7.01
N LEU A 52 6.59 -1.72 6.48
CA LEU A 52 7.70 -1.01 7.10
C LEU A 52 7.28 0.05 8.11
N LEU A 53 6.00 0.40 8.22
CA LEU A 53 5.52 1.48 9.11
C LEU A 53 5.99 1.37 10.56
N ARG A 54 6.04 0.16 11.12
CA ARG A 54 6.49 -0.04 12.51
C ARG A 54 7.97 0.30 12.69
N GLN A 55 8.75 0.16 11.63
CA GLN A 55 10.18 0.43 11.61
C GLN A 55 10.45 1.88 11.16
N VAL A 56 9.57 2.45 10.34
CA VAL A 56 9.74 3.75 9.71
C VAL A 56 8.41 4.52 9.77
N PRO A 57 8.02 5.04 10.95
CA PRO A 57 6.72 5.70 11.13
C PRO A 57 6.50 6.91 10.21
N GLU A 58 7.58 7.56 9.76
CA GLU A 58 7.57 8.70 8.84
C GLU A 58 6.90 8.38 7.51
N LEU A 59 6.90 7.11 7.10
CA LEU A 59 6.20 6.64 5.90
C LEU A 59 4.68 6.88 5.95
N SER A 60 4.09 6.99 7.14
CA SER A 60 2.66 7.31 7.29
C SER A 60 2.30 8.69 6.70
N SER A 61 3.26 9.61 6.63
CA SER A 61 3.08 10.93 6.01
C SER A 61 2.83 10.87 4.50
N LEU A 62 3.10 9.72 3.86
CA LEU A 62 2.91 9.51 2.43
C LEU A 62 1.51 9.01 2.07
N PHE A 63 0.68 8.61 3.03
CA PHE A 63 -0.63 8.03 2.75
C PHE A 63 -1.59 8.92 1.97
N PRO A 64 -1.67 10.24 2.18
CA PRO A 64 -2.47 11.09 1.31
C PRO A 64 -2.04 11.01 -0.17
N LEU A 65 -0.73 11.00 -0.43
CA LEU A 65 -0.20 10.88 -1.79
C LEU A 65 -0.48 9.50 -2.40
N TYR A 66 -0.35 8.45 -1.60
CA TYR A 66 -0.72 7.10 -2.02
C TYR A 66 -2.20 7.00 -2.36
N VAL A 67 -3.09 7.56 -1.54
CA VAL A 67 -4.54 7.48 -1.77
C VAL A 67 -4.91 8.13 -3.09
N GLU A 68 -4.38 9.33 -3.38
CA GLU A 68 -4.60 9.99 -4.66
C GLU A 68 -4.07 9.17 -5.84
N MET A 69 -2.85 8.65 -5.73
CA MET A 69 -2.27 7.85 -6.81
C MET A 69 -3.00 6.51 -7.01
N LEU A 70 -3.40 5.84 -5.93
CA LEU A 70 -4.13 4.58 -5.96
C LEU A 70 -5.52 4.76 -6.58
N LYS A 71 -6.22 5.86 -6.28
CA LYS A 71 -7.48 6.23 -6.94
C LYS A 71 -7.28 6.42 -8.44
N PHE A 72 -6.21 7.12 -8.83
CA PHE A 72 -5.89 7.38 -10.22
C PHE A 72 -5.62 6.10 -11.02
N VAL A 73 -4.85 5.15 -10.46
CA VAL A 73 -4.44 3.91 -11.16
C VAL A 73 -5.34 2.70 -10.90
N ALA A 74 -6.42 2.85 -10.11
CA ALA A 74 -7.27 1.72 -9.70
C ALA A 74 -7.88 0.95 -10.88
N GLY A 75 -8.21 1.63 -11.98
CA GLY A 75 -8.74 0.99 -13.19
C GLY A 75 -7.79 -0.02 -13.82
N ASP A 76 -6.49 0.23 -13.71
CA ASP A 76 -5.42 -0.57 -14.31
C ASP A 76 -4.88 -1.66 -13.37
N MET A 77 -5.38 -1.72 -12.13
CA MET A 77 -4.99 -2.75 -11.18
C MET A 77 -5.55 -4.12 -11.57
N ASN A 78 -4.73 -5.16 -11.46
CA ASN A 78 -5.21 -6.54 -11.53
C ASN A 78 -5.67 -7.03 -10.15
N GLU A 79 -6.06 -8.30 -10.07
CA GLU A 79 -6.66 -8.91 -8.89
C GLU A 79 -5.72 -8.95 -7.69
N ILE A 80 -4.43 -9.22 -7.92
CA ILE A 80 -3.44 -9.25 -6.84
C ILE A 80 -3.08 -7.84 -6.37
N ASP A 81 -3.07 -6.86 -7.26
CA ASP A 81 -2.86 -5.45 -6.92
C ASP A 81 -3.97 -4.96 -5.99
N LEU A 82 -5.24 -5.21 -6.35
CA LEU A 82 -6.40 -4.85 -5.52
C LEU A 82 -6.36 -5.53 -4.15
N ALA A 83 -6.13 -6.85 -4.11
CA ALA A 83 -6.03 -7.59 -2.85
C ALA A 83 -4.90 -7.05 -1.96
N ASN A 84 -3.74 -6.72 -2.54
CA ASN A 84 -2.62 -6.14 -1.81
C ASN A 84 -2.95 -4.76 -1.24
N VAL A 85 -3.63 -3.90 -1.99
CA VAL A 85 -3.98 -2.55 -1.51
C VAL A 85 -4.97 -2.63 -0.35
N VAL A 86 -6.01 -3.45 -0.44
CA VAL A 86 -6.99 -3.63 0.66
C VAL A 86 -6.32 -4.24 1.90
N TYR A 87 -5.48 -5.26 1.72
CA TYR A 87 -4.69 -5.82 2.82
C TYR A 87 -3.79 -4.78 3.49
N SER A 88 -3.12 -3.96 2.67
CA SER A 88 -2.24 -2.89 3.16
C SER A 88 -3.00 -1.86 3.97
N CYS A 89 -4.23 -1.50 3.54
CA CYS A 89 -5.09 -0.61 4.30
C CYS A 89 -5.35 -1.11 5.73
N ALA A 90 -5.62 -2.42 5.87
CA ALA A 90 -5.92 -3.03 7.16
C ALA A 90 -4.71 -3.06 8.12
N ILE A 91 -3.49 -3.23 7.61
CA ILE A 91 -2.28 -3.30 8.44
C ILE A 91 -1.59 -1.94 8.64
N ALA A 92 -1.91 -0.94 7.82
CA ALA A 92 -1.26 0.35 7.82
C ALA A 92 -1.81 1.36 8.84
N GLY A 93 -2.97 1.10 9.44
CA GLY A 93 -3.61 2.05 10.37
C GLY A 93 -3.92 3.39 9.69
N ILE A 94 -4.39 3.34 8.45
CA ILE A 94 -4.72 4.53 7.65
C ILE A 94 -5.88 5.27 8.33
N LYS A 95 -5.82 6.61 8.32
CA LYS A 95 -6.88 7.46 8.85
C LYS A 95 -8.21 7.18 8.14
N GLU A 96 -9.28 7.15 8.92
CA GLU A 96 -10.64 6.82 8.43
C GLU A 96 -11.08 7.67 7.23
N GLY A 97 -10.79 8.98 7.24
CA GLY A 97 -11.14 9.87 6.12
C GLY A 97 -10.53 9.41 4.78
N LEU A 98 -9.26 9.01 4.80
CA LEU A 98 -8.56 8.49 3.61
C LEU A 98 -9.12 7.13 3.16
N LEU A 99 -9.51 6.27 4.10
CA LEU A 99 -10.16 5.00 3.79
C LEU A 99 -11.53 5.22 3.14
N ARG A 100 -12.31 6.19 3.63
CA ARG A 100 -13.62 6.56 3.06
C ARG A 100 -13.51 7.04 1.62
N GLU A 101 -12.39 7.65 1.24
CA GLU A 101 -12.12 8.07 -0.14
C GLU A 101 -11.65 6.92 -1.04
N LEU A 102 -10.79 6.04 -0.52
CA LEU A 102 -10.14 5.00 -1.33
C LEU A 102 -10.99 3.73 -1.49
N LEU A 103 -11.63 3.25 -0.40
CA LEU A 103 -12.30 1.95 -0.39
C LEU A 103 -13.44 1.84 -1.41
N PRO A 104 -14.31 2.85 -1.64
CA PRO A 104 -15.37 2.74 -2.64
C PRO A 104 -14.83 2.44 -4.04
N VAL A 105 -13.73 3.11 -4.42
CA VAL A 105 -13.06 2.92 -5.71
C VAL A 105 -12.48 1.51 -5.83
N LEU A 106 -11.83 1.01 -4.77
CA LEU A 106 -11.28 -0.35 -4.77
C LEU A 106 -12.37 -1.42 -4.81
N VAL A 107 -13.47 -1.23 -4.08
CA VAL A 107 -14.59 -2.19 -4.03
C VAL A 107 -15.25 -2.33 -5.40
N GLU A 108 -15.48 -1.23 -6.12
CA GLU A 108 -15.98 -1.28 -7.50
C GLU A 108 -15.09 -2.18 -8.37
N ARG A 109 -13.78 -1.94 -8.34
CA ARG A 109 -12.81 -2.72 -9.14
C ARG A 109 -12.68 -4.18 -8.70
N ILE A 110 -12.86 -4.45 -7.42
CA ILE A 110 -12.88 -5.82 -6.88
C ILE A 110 -14.09 -6.58 -7.41
N VAL A 111 -15.26 -5.96 -7.44
CA VAL A 111 -16.48 -6.57 -8.00
C VAL A 111 -16.32 -6.82 -9.50
N ASP A 112 -15.81 -5.83 -10.25
CA ASP A 112 -15.58 -5.94 -11.69
C ASP A 112 -14.64 -7.10 -12.07
N ARG A 113 -13.72 -7.46 -11.17
CA ARG A 113 -12.67 -8.46 -11.39
C ARG A 113 -12.84 -9.73 -10.55
N ALA A 114 -14.02 -9.93 -9.94
CA ALA A 114 -14.27 -11.02 -9.02
C ALA A 114 -13.96 -12.41 -9.63
N ASP A 115 -14.30 -12.62 -10.91
CA ASP A 115 -14.09 -13.89 -11.63
C ASP A 115 -12.60 -14.26 -11.81
N GLY A 116 -11.71 -13.27 -11.81
CA GLY A 116 -10.26 -13.47 -11.89
C GLY A 116 -9.61 -13.77 -10.53
N MET A 117 -10.34 -13.63 -9.43
CA MET A 117 -9.77 -13.77 -8.09
C MET A 117 -9.60 -15.23 -7.70
N ASN A 118 -8.39 -15.58 -7.25
CA ASN A 118 -8.14 -16.86 -6.61
C ASN A 118 -8.51 -16.80 -5.11
N ALA A 119 -8.51 -17.96 -4.46
CA ALA A 119 -8.84 -18.08 -3.03
C ALA A 119 -7.97 -17.20 -2.12
N GLN A 120 -6.70 -16.97 -2.46
CA GLN A 120 -5.81 -16.13 -1.65
C GLN A 120 -6.18 -14.65 -1.74
N HIS A 121 -6.57 -14.16 -2.92
CA HIS A 121 -7.02 -12.78 -3.11
C HIS A 121 -8.27 -12.52 -2.27
N ILE A 122 -9.25 -13.42 -2.36
CA ILE A 122 -10.52 -13.32 -1.62
C ILE A 122 -10.26 -13.37 -0.11
N ALA A 123 -9.45 -14.33 0.36
CA ALA A 123 -9.12 -14.44 1.78
C ALA A 123 -8.46 -13.17 2.33
N ASN A 124 -7.55 -12.57 1.57
CA ASN A 124 -6.90 -11.31 1.97
C ASN A 124 -7.90 -10.16 2.06
N ILE A 125 -8.78 -10.02 1.06
CA ILE A 125 -9.80 -8.97 1.02
C ILE A 125 -10.75 -9.13 2.22
N VAL A 126 -11.30 -10.33 2.43
CA VAL A 126 -12.25 -10.59 3.53
C VAL A 126 -11.62 -10.36 4.90
N TRP A 127 -10.40 -10.87 5.12
CA TRP A 127 -9.67 -10.64 6.38
C TRP A 127 -9.42 -9.15 6.61
N ALA A 128 -9.01 -8.41 5.58
CA ALA A 128 -8.74 -7.00 5.67
C ALA A 128 -10.02 -6.19 5.96
N SER A 129 -11.12 -6.50 5.28
CA SER A 129 -12.44 -5.90 5.54
C SER A 129 -12.89 -6.10 6.99
N ALA A 130 -12.61 -7.26 7.60
CA ALA A 130 -12.92 -7.51 9.00
C ALA A 130 -11.99 -6.78 10.00
N LYS A 131 -10.83 -6.29 9.55
CA LYS A 131 -9.84 -5.57 10.37
C LYS A 131 -9.99 -4.06 10.30
N LEU A 132 -10.43 -3.55 9.15
CA LEU A 132 -10.78 -2.15 8.99
C LEU A 132 -11.96 -1.85 9.94
N LYS A 133 -11.80 -0.82 10.77
CA LYS A 133 -12.80 -0.37 11.74
C LYS A 133 -13.45 0.91 11.24
#